data_AF-A0A956QYJ9-F1
#
_entry.id   AF-A0A956QYJ9-F1
#
_cell.length_a   1.000
_cell.length_b   1.000
_cell.length_c   1.000
_cell.angle_alpha   90.00
_cell.angle_beta   90.00
_cell.angle_gamma   90.00
#
_symmetry.space_group_name_H-M   'P 1'
#
loop_
_entity.id
_entity.type
_entity.pdbx_description
1 polymer ?
#
loop_
_entity_poly.entity_id
_entity_poly.type
_entity_poly.pdbx_seq_one_letter_code
_entity_poly.pdbx_strand_id
1 'polypeptide(L)'
;MLRRLWNKMQSGKCLSNLNSDAALLEELEKILERQEQDAERRLAKSWYFGDTGKWVQIAAWDARGAFDNSIKGALEENSLEPILFAVTEACARFRDNYHLEDEDGYGTATFAEILRDLLKLQKARGEKGKYDLDELWSITYKY
;
A
#
# COMPACT_ATOMS: atom_id res chain seq x y z
N MET A 1 -3.67 15.41 -9.44
CA MET A 1 -4.57 15.78 -8.31
C MET A 1 -3.78 16.16 -7.05
N LEU A 2 -2.60 15.57 -6.82
CA LEU A 2 -1.61 15.95 -5.79
C LEU A 2 -1.19 17.43 -5.81
N ARG A 3 -1.13 18.06 -7.00
CA ARG A 3 -0.80 19.50 -7.17
C ARG A 3 -1.80 20.47 -6.52
N ARG A 4 -3.05 20.05 -6.29
CA ARG A 4 -4.07 20.87 -5.59
C ARG A 4 -3.88 20.87 -4.08
N LEU A 5 -3.38 19.78 -3.52
CA LEU A 5 -3.03 19.70 -2.09
C LEU A 5 -1.81 20.58 -1.81
N TRP A 6 -0.82 20.58 -2.70
CA TRP A 6 0.36 21.45 -2.62
C TRP A 6 0.01 22.95 -2.50
N ASN A 7 -0.92 23.45 -3.32
CA ASN A 7 -1.34 24.85 -3.27
C ASN A 7 -2.16 25.22 -2.02
N LYS A 8 -2.81 24.24 -1.37
CA LYS A 8 -3.53 24.44 -0.11
C LYS A 8 -2.57 24.55 1.08
N MET A 9 -1.39 23.95 1.02
CA MET A 9 -0.37 24.07 2.07
C MET A 9 0.24 25.47 2.18
N GLN A 10 0.21 26.28 1.10
CA GLN A 10 0.71 27.66 1.12
C GLN A 10 -0.26 28.64 1.82
N SER A 11 -1.54 28.30 2.02
CA SER A 11 -2.51 29.16 2.70
C SER A 11 -2.51 28.95 4.22
N GLY A 12 -1.39 29.25 4.87
CA GLY A 12 -1.33 29.92 6.18
C GLY A 12 -2.08 29.37 7.41
N LYS A 13 -2.46 28.09 7.49
CA LYS A 13 -2.96 27.49 8.76
C LYS A 13 -2.33 26.12 9.00
N CYS A 14 -1.86 25.90 10.24
CA CYS A 14 -1.33 24.64 10.80
C CYS A 14 0.10 24.21 10.41
N LEU A 15 1.12 25.02 10.72
CA LEU A 15 2.53 24.67 10.49
C LEU A 15 3.06 23.47 11.31
N SER A 16 2.44 23.08 12.43
CA SER A 16 2.91 21.95 13.25
C SER A 16 2.46 20.57 12.74
N ASN A 17 1.31 20.48 12.07
CA ASN A 17 0.79 19.21 11.53
C ASN A 17 1.24 18.97 10.08
N LEU A 18 1.43 20.04 9.29
CA LEU A 18 1.87 19.96 7.89
C LEU A 18 3.19 19.20 7.69
N ASN A 19 4.14 19.31 8.63
CA ASN A 19 5.42 18.60 8.53
C ASN A 19 5.29 17.09 8.79
N SER A 20 4.38 16.68 9.70
CA SER A 20 4.08 15.26 9.95
C SER A 20 3.34 14.64 8.76
N ASP A 21 2.43 15.39 8.17
CA ASP A 21 1.61 14.94 7.03
C ASP A 21 2.45 14.83 5.76
N ALA A 22 3.37 15.77 5.52
CA ALA A 22 4.30 15.70 4.40
C ALA A 22 5.28 14.53 4.51
N ALA A 23 5.82 14.27 5.71
CA ALA A 23 6.71 13.12 5.94
C ALA A 23 5.97 11.78 5.77
N LEU A 24 4.73 11.69 6.25
CA LEU A 24 3.88 10.51 6.05
C LEU A 24 3.63 10.26 4.56
N LEU A 25 3.25 11.30 3.80
CA LEU A 25 3.03 11.19 2.36
C LEU A 25 4.30 10.75 1.63
N GLU A 26 5.46 11.30 1.99
CA GLU A 26 6.74 10.91 1.38
C GLU A 26 7.09 9.44 1.67
N GLU A 27 6.83 8.94 2.89
CA GLU A 27 7.05 7.53 3.23
C GLU A 27 6.07 6.59 2.53
N LEU A 28 4.80 6.98 2.39
CA LEU A 28 3.80 6.22 1.65
C LEU A 28 4.13 6.18 0.15
N GLU A 29 4.56 7.29 -0.44
CA GLU A 29 5.01 7.36 -1.83
C GLU A 29 6.21 6.43 -2.06
N LYS A 30 7.19 6.39 -1.15
CA LYS A 30 8.33 5.46 -1.24
C LYS A 30 7.91 3.99 -1.21
N ILE A 31 6.91 3.62 -0.41
CA ILE A 31 6.38 2.26 -0.39
C ILE A 31 5.79 1.90 -1.77
N LEU A 32 4.98 2.80 -2.35
CA LEU A 32 4.35 2.59 -3.65
C LEU A 32 5.35 2.53 -4.80
N GLU A 33 6.25 3.52 -4.89
CA GLU A 33 7.27 3.57 -5.94
C GLU A 33 8.15 2.32 -5.96
N ARG A 34 8.52 1.80 -4.78
CA ARG A 34 9.32 0.58 -4.69
C ARG A 34 8.58 -0.62 -5.27
N GLN A 35 7.27 -0.75 -5.02
CA GLN A 35 6.49 -1.88 -5.51
C GLN A 35 6.24 -1.79 -7.01
N GLU A 36 6.03 -0.59 -7.55
CA GLU A 36 5.94 -0.39 -8.99
C GLU A 36 7.25 -0.71 -9.70
N GLN A 37 8.38 -0.26 -9.16
CA GLN A 37 9.68 -0.60 -9.72
C GLN A 37 9.98 -2.10 -9.61
N ASP A 38 9.50 -2.79 -8.58
CA ASP A 38 9.64 -4.25 -8.48
C ASP A 38 8.76 -4.96 -9.52
N ALA A 39 7.52 -4.51 -9.71
CA ALA A 39 6.64 -4.99 -10.77
C ALA A 39 7.27 -4.81 -12.16
N GLU A 40 7.76 -3.62 -12.48
CA GLU A 40 8.44 -3.32 -13.75
C GLU A 40 9.69 -4.18 -13.95
N ARG A 41 10.51 -4.34 -12.91
CA ARG A 41 11.72 -5.19 -12.97
C ARG A 41 11.38 -6.65 -13.22
N ARG A 42 10.32 -7.17 -12.59
CA ARG A 42 9.88 -8.58 -12.77
C ARG A 42 9.22 -8.81 -14.12
N LEU A 43 8.45 -7.84 -14.63
CA LEU A 43 7.93 -7.86 -15.99
C LEU A 43 9.06 -7.85 -17.03
N ALA A 44 10.07 -7.00 -16.85
CA ALA A 44 11.23 -6.96 -17.74
C ALA A 44 12.03 -8.27 -17.75
N LYS A 45 11.94 -9.07 -16.67
CA LYS A 45 12.59 -10.39 -16.54
C LYS A 45 11.66 -11.57 -16.86
N SER A 46 10.38 -11.32 -17.16
CA SER A 46 9.34 -12.34 -17.30
C SER A 46 9.60 -13.37 -18.41
N TRP A 47 10.50 -13.08 -19.37
CA TRP A 47 10.97 -14.06 -20.35
C TRP A 47 11.57 -15.33 -19.75
N TYR A 48 11.96 -15.34 -18.46
CA TYR A 48 12.56 -16.51 -17.79
C TYR A 48 11.68 -17.23 -16.76
N PHE A 49 10.56 -16.66 -16.31
CA PHE A 49 9.83 -17.19 -15.14
C PHE A 49 8.30 -17.28 -15.30
N GLY A 50 7.73 -17.00 -16.48
CA GLY A 50 6.27 -17.07 -16.71
C GLY A 50 5.55 -15.75 -16.37
N ASP A 51 4.23 -15.82 -16.14
CA ASP A 51 3.34 -14.68 -15.88
C ASP A 51 3.58 -13.98 -14.51
N THR A 52 4.69 -14.27 -13.82
CA THR A 52 5.01 -13.75 -12.48
C THR A 52 5.02 -12.23 -12.43
N GLY A 53 5.55 -11.57 -13.47
CA GLY A 53 5.58 -10.12 -13.55
C GLY A 53 4.17 -9.51 -13.62
N LYS A 54 3.22 -10.20 -14.25
CA LYS A 54 1.83 -9.76 -14.38
C LYS A 54 1.13 -9.73 -13.02
N TRP A 55 1.30 -10.77 -12.20
CA TRP A 55 0.65 -10.84 -10.88
C TRP A 55 1.19 -9.80 -9.91
N VAL A 56 2.51 -9.60 -9.90
CA VAL A 56 3.14 -8.52 -9.11
C VAL A 56 2.65 -7.15 -9.58
N GLN A 57 2.51 -6.94 -10.89
CA GLN A 57 1.98 -5.69 -11.43
C GLN A 57 0.52 -5.44 -11.01
N ILE A 58 -0.36 -6.43 -11.17
CA ILE A 58 -1.77 -6.30 -10.77
C ILE A 58 -1.86 -5.98 -9.28
N ALA A 59 -1.13 -6.72 -8.43
CA ALA A 59 -1.12 -6.48 -6.99
C ALA A 59 -0.59 -5.07 -6.63
N ALA A 60 0.51 -4.64 -7.24
CA ALA A 60 1.07 -3.31 -7.01
C ALA A 60 0.11 -2.18 -7.44
N TRP A 61 -0.57 -2.35 -8.59
CA TRP A 61 -1.54 -1.38 -9.09
C TRP A 61 -2.83 -1.34 -8.27
N ASP A 62 -3.36 -2.49 -7.86
CA ASP A 62 -4.52 -2.56 -6.99
C ASP A 62 -4.23 -1.94 -5.62
N ALA A 63 -3.04 -2.19 -5.06
CA ALA A 63 -2.60 -1.52 -3.85
C ALA A 63 -2.51 0.00 -4.05
N ARG A 64 -1.89 0.48 -5.13
CA ARG A 64 -1.83 1.92 -5.44
C ARG A 64 -3.21 2.56 -5.51
N GLY A 65 -4.16 1.92 -6.20
CA GLY A 65 -5.54 2.39 -6.27
C GLY A 65 -6.21 2.48 -4.88
N ALA A 66 -5.92 1.53 -3.98
CA ALA A 66 -6.39 1.57 -2.60
C ALA A 66 -5.76 2.73 -1.81
N PHE A 67 -4.45 2.95 -1.95
CA PHE A 67 -3.75 4.07 -1.32
C PHE A 67 -4.32 5.42 -1.75
N ASP A 68 -4.49 5.68 -3.05
CA ASP A 68 -4.96 6.96 -3.56
C ASP A 68 -6.35 7.34 -3.01
N ASN A 69 -7.22 6.35 -2.82
CA ASN A 69 -8.55 6.55 -2.24
C ASN A 69 -8.50 6.80 -0.72
N SER A 70 -7.60 6.13 0.00
CA SER A 70 -7.52 6.17 1.46
C SER A 70 -6.70 7.31 2.04
N ILE A 71 -5.74 7.88 1.29
CA ILE A 71 -4.91 8.99 1.77
C ILE A 71 -5.76 10.16 2.26
N LYS A 72 -6.90 10.42 1.61
CA LYS A 72 -7.81 11.48 2.06
C LYS A 72 -8.35 11.23 3.47
N GLY A 73 -8.82 10.01 3.76
CA GLY A 73 -9.32 9.65 5.09
C GLY A 73 -8.22 9.65 6.15
N ALA A 74 -7.05 9.11 5.79
CA ALA A 74 -5.88 9.09 6.68
C ALA A 74 -5.40 10.49 7.08
N LEU A 75 -5.44 11.47 6.17
CA LEU A 75 -5.09 12.86 6.46
C LEU A 75 -6.13 13.56 7.35
N GLU A 76 -7.41 13.23 7.19
CA GLU A 76 -8.49 13.78 8.01
C GLU A 76 -8.43 13.24 9.46
N GLU A 77 -8.05 11.97 9.62
CA GLU A 77 -7.99 11.29 10.92
C GLU A 77 -6.58 11.25 11.54
N ASN A 78 -5.56 11.70 10.81
CA ASN A 78 -4.13 11.55 11.15
C ASN A 78 -3.78 10.12 11.61
N SER A 79 -4.27 9.14 10.85
CA SER A 79 -4.17 7.70 11.17
C SER A 79 -3.83 6.92 9.91
N LEU A 80 -2.99 5.89 10.04
CA LEU A 80 -2.73 4.94 8.95
C LEU A 80 -3.79 3.86 8.81
N GLU A 81 -4.75 3.79 9.73
CA GLU A 81 -5.78 2.76 9.75
C GLU A 81 -6.66 2.72 8.48
N PRO A 82 -7.09 3.85 7.90
CA PRO A 82 -7.84 3.85 6.63
C PRO A 82 -7.04 3.31 5.44
N ILE A 83 -5.72 3.50 5.43
CA ILE A 83 -4.83 2.98 4.39
C ILE A 83 -4.63 1.48 4.57
N LEU A 84 -4.32 1.05 5.79
CA LEU A 84 -4.21 -0.38 6.12
C LEU A 84 -5.49 -1.14 5.76
N PHE A 85 -6.65 -0.58 6.10
CA PHE A 85 -7.94 -1.18 5.78
C PHE A 85 -8.14 -1.35 4.26
N ALA A 86 -7.97 -0.29 3.47
CA ALA A 86 -8.21 -0.37 2.03
C ALA A 86 -7.23 -1.28 1.29
N VAL A 87 -5.96 -1.31 1.70
CA VAL A 87 -4.97 -2.23 1.13
C VAL A 87 -5.32 -3.68 1.49
N THR A 88 -5.82 -3.91 2.70
CA THR A 88 -6.31 -5.24 3.11
C THR A 88 -7.52 -5.67 2.28
N GLU A 89 -8.47 -4.76 2.03
CA GLU A 89 -9.59 -5.04 1.13
C GLU A 89 -9.15 -5.29 -0.31
N ALA A 90 -8.14 -4.56 -0.80
CA ALA A 90 -7.55 -4.80 -2.11
C ALA A 90 -6.91 -6.19 -2.20
N CYS A 91 -6.16 -6.60 -1.18
CA CYS A 91 -5.59 -7.94 -1.08
C CYS A 91 -6.69 -9.02 -1.11
N ALA A 92 -7.78 -8.84 -0.35
CA ALA A 92 -8.90 -9.77 -0.34
C ALA A 92 -9.57 -9.88 -1.72
N ARG A 93 -9.84 -8.74 -2.38
CA ARG A 93 -10.39 -8.73 -3.74
C ARG A 93 -9.45 -9.38 -4.76
N PHE A 94 -8.15 -9.11 -4.65
CA PHE A 94 -7.15 -9.74 -5.52
C PHE A 94 -7.19 -11.25 -5.39
N ARG A 95 -7.15 -11.77 -4.15
CA ARG A 95 -7.26 -13.20 -3.87
C ARG A 95 -8.55 -13.77 -4.44
N ASP A 96 -9.69 -13.16 -4.14
CA ASP A 96 -10.98 -13.69 -4.56
C ASP A 96 -11.12 -13.76 -6.09
N ASN A 97 -10.45 -12.85 -6.83
CA ASN A 97 -10.49 -12.79 -8.29
C ASN A 97 -9.35 -13.54 -9.01
N TYR A 98 -8.21 -13.77 -8.35
CA TYR A 98 -6.98 -14.23 -9.01
C TYR A 98 -6.26 -15.38 -8.28
N HIS A 99 -6.82 -15.96 -7.21
CA HIS A 99 -6.17 -17.03 -6.43
C HIS A 99 -5.86 -18.30 -7.24
N LEU A 100 -6.57 -18.58 -8.34
CA LEU A 100 -6.30 -19.74 -9.18
C LEU A 100 -5.21 -19.44 -10.22
N GLU A 101 -5.04 -18.18 -10.58
CA GLU A 101 -4.10 -17.74 -11.61
C GLU A 101 -2.75 -17.27 -11.02
N ASP A 102 -2.75 -16.77 -9.78
CA ASP A 102 -1.56 -16.52 -8.96
C ASP A 102 -1.07 -17.82 -8.29
N GLU A 103 -0.86 -18.89 -9.07
CA GLU A 103 -0.55 -20.24 -8.57
C GLU A 103 0.67 -20.28 -7.63
N ASP A 104 1.67 -19.46 -7.94
CA ASP A 104 2.91 -19.33 -7.18
C ASP A 104 2.83 -18.29 -6.04
N GLY A 105 1.69 -17.59 -5.90
CA GLY A 105 1.44 -16.63 -4.83
C GLY A 105 2.27 -15.34 -4.91
N TYR A 106 2.74 -14.94 -6.09
CA TYR A 106 3.57 -13.75 -6.25
C TYR A 106 2.80 -12.45 -5.99
N GLY A 107 1.57 -12.34 -6.51
CA GLY A 107 0.72 -11.17 -6.24
C GLY A 107 0.37 -11.09 -4.76
N THR A 108 0.05 -12.23 -4.15
CA THR A 108 -0.21 -12.37 -2.72
C THR A 108 0.99 -11.95 -1.86
N ALA A 109 2.20 -12.36 -2.22
CA ALA A 109 3.43 -11.95 -1.54
C ALA A 109 3.67 -10.43 -1.64
N THR A 110 3.39 -9.81 -2.79
CA THR A 110 3.49 -8.35 -2.96
C THR A 110 2.58 -7.59 -1.99
N PHE A 111 1.33 -8.03 -1.81
CA PHE A 111 0.44 -7.44 -0.80
C PHE A 111 0.99 -7.60 0.63
N ALA A 112 1.52 -8.78 0.97
CA ALA A 112 2.12 -9.02 2.30
C ALA A 112 3.26 -8.03 2.60
N GLU A 113 4.12 -7.75 1.62
CA GLU A 113 5.22 -6.80 1.77
C GLU A 113 4.73 -5.37 2.00
N ILE A 114 3.71 -4.94 1.26
CA ILE A 114 3.09 -3.61 1.39
C ILE A 114 2.49 -3.46 2.80
N LEU A 115 1.66 -4.41 3.20
CA LEU A 115 0.98 -4.44 4.49
C LEU A 115 1.97 -4.43 5.66
N ARG A 116 3.04 -5.24 5.56
CA ARG A 116 4.12 -5.25 6.56
C ARG A 116 4.77 -3.87 6.72
N ASP A 117 5.03 -3.17 5.63
CA ASP A 117 5.72 -1.88 5.69
C ASP A 117 4.80 -0.75 6.18
N LEU A 118 3.50 -0.82 5.87
CA LEU A 118 2.49 0.03 6.50
C LEU A 118 2.41 -0.16 8.02
N LEU A 119 2.45 -1.41 8.51
CA LEU A 119 2.47 -1.68 9.94
C LEU A 119 3.73 -1.17 10.63
N LYS A 120 4.90 -1.30 9.98
CA LYS A 120 6.13 -0.70 10.51
C LYS A 120 6.01 0.82 10.64
N LEU A 121 5.39 1.47 9.65
CA LEU A 121 5.15 2.90 9.67
C LEU A 121 4.20 3.30 10.80
N GLN A 122 3.10 2.57 10.96
CA GLN A 122 2.16 2.75 12.07
C GLN A 122 2.85 2.62 13.44
N LYS A 123 3.69 1.59 13.60
CA LYS A 123 4.47 1.39 14.83
C LYS A 123 5.49 2.51 15.07
N ALA A 124 6.19 2.97 14.04
CA ALA A 124 7.17 4.05 14.15
C ALA A 124 6.52 5.37 14.59
N ARG A 125 5.25 5.58 14.22
CA ARG A 125 4.45 6.75 14.62
C ARG A 125 3.82 6.60 16.01
N GLY A 126 3.96 5.44 16.66
CA GLY A 126 3.36 5.16 17.97
C GLY A 126 1.83 5.01 17.92
N GLU A 127 1.27 4.79 16.73
CA GLU A 127 -0.16 4.55 16.55
C GLU A 127 -0.49 3.14 17.07
N LYS A 128 -1.51 3.04 17.93
CA LYS A 128 -2.07 1.75 18.32
C LYS A 128 -2.98 1.26 17.19
N GLY A 129 -2.43 0.44 16.31
CA GLY A 129 -3.20 -0.19 15.25
C GLY A 129 -4.19 -1.23 15.76
N LYS A 130 -5.35 -1.30 15.10
CA LYS A 130 -6.33 -2.39 15.26
C LYS A 130 -5.83 -3.71 14.68
N TYR A 131 -5.00 -3.65 13.64
CA TYR A 131 -4.44 -4.82 12.96
C TYR A 131 -3.04 -5.11 13.50
N ASP A 132 -2.76 -6.38 13.77
CA ASP A 132 -1.40 -6.86 14.00
C ASP A 132 -0.86 -7.62 12.78
N LEU A 133 0.43 -7.96 12.82
CA LEU A 133 1.08 -8.73 11.76
C LEU A 133 0.36 -10.07 11.54
N ASP A 134 -0.07 -10.74 12.61
CA ASP A 134 -0.65 -12.08 12.55
C ASP A 134 -2.03 -12.08 11.87
N GLU A 135 -2.83 -11.03 12.11
CA GLU A 135 -4.10 -10.81 11.43
C GLU A 135 -3.91 -10.56 9.94
N LEU A 136 -2.92 -9.76 9.54
CA LEU A 136 -2.59 -9.55 8.13
C LEU A 136 -2.05 -10.82 7.45
N TRP A 137 -1.24 -11.62 8.14
CA TRP A 137 -0.81 -12.94 7.65
C TRP A 137 -2.01 -13.87 7.44
N SER A 138 -3.00 -13.84 8.34
CA SER A 138 -4.22 -14.66 8.23
C SER A 138 -5.11 -14.28 7.04
N ILE A 139 -5.11 -13.00 6.64
CA ILE A 139 -5.89 -12.52 5.49
C ILE A 139 -5.17 -12.87 4.18
N THR A 140 -3.84 -12.81 4.20
CA THR A 140 -2.99 -12.98 3.01
C THR A 140 -2.77 -14.47 2.68
N TYR A 141 -2.72 -15.37 3.67
CA TYR A 141 -2.35 -16.78 3.48
C TYR A 141 -3.41 -17.78 3.98
N LYS A 142 -4.69 -17.40 4.05
CA LYS A 142 -5.75 -18.36 4.40
C LYS A 142 -5.89 -19.42 3.30
N TYR A 143 -5.30 -20.59 3.54
CA TYR A 143 -5.53 -21.85 2.83
C TYR A 143 -6.60 -22.67 3.55
#